data_AF-A0AAU6JJI8-F1
#
_entry.id   AF-A0AAU6JJI8-F1
#
_cell.length_a   1.000
_cell.length_b   1.000
_cell.length_c   1.000
_cell.angle_alpha   90.00
_cell.angle_beta   90.00
_cell.angle_gamma   90.00
#
_symmetry.space_group_name_H-M   'P 1'
#
loop_
_entity.id
_entity.type
_entity.pdbx_description
1 polymer ?
#
loop_
_entity_poly.entity_id
_entity_poly.type
_entity_poly.pdbx_seq_one_letter_code
_entity_poly.pdbx_strand_id
1 'polypeptide(L)'
;MAGLVHEFTDQQGSFWLSKWRTYITSTISHISPQASGICPFGFELLSDASFLARDLRRYYVYVSEPQMKGEEIFEKFMLCLQGDAPNFCESIGFLVHPTGRLDRDVAKNRLLHFQVLKRKQSILEIYSRYVVACPDVVLNGTLTEMRAFDISESARRYVFQLTLMVAAVFPEVTQLTEAETSGLALSILEMSRTHISQATVTRPPRREEAAILAGVVLPFMRRVRQYVQETRASGGVVPYEFVDIHSDVRLAGTMNAAVMAEKMELIRNLYSSYPPRVSSGR
;
A
#
# COMPACT_ATOMS: atom_id res chain seq x y z
N MET A 1 -14.76 -15.82 -27.68
CA MET A 1 -13.62 -15.24 -28.41
C MET A 1 -12.87 -14.36 -27.45
N ALA A 2 -11.73 -14.87 -26.97
CA ALA A 2 -10.88 -14.25 -25.97
C ALA A 2 -9.78 -13.47 -26.70
N GLY A 3 -9.91 -12.16 -26.71
CA GLY A 3 -8.85 -11.22 -27.06
C GLY A 3 -9.15 -9.97 -26.26
N LEU A 4 -8.10 -9.23 -25.87
CA LEU A 4 -8.15 -7.94 -25.16
C LEU A 4 -7.99 -8.02 -23.62
N VAL A 5 -6.78 -8.35 -23.15
CA VAL A 5 -6.13 -7.64 -22.03
C VAL A 5 -4.61 -7.73 -22.26
N HIS A 6 -4.00 -6.72 -22.88
CA HIS A 6 -2.56 -6.75 -23.22
C HIS A 6 -1.81 -5.47 -22.78
N GLU A 7 -2.50 -4.50 -22.20
CA GLU A 7 -1.94 -3.19 -21.94
C GLU A 7 -1.14 -3.19 -20.63
N PHE A 8 -1.64 -3.83 -19.58
CA PHE A 8 -0.94 -4.02 -18.33
C PHE A 8 -0.89 -5.49 -17.89
N THR A 9 -1.09 -6.43 -18.81
CA THR A 9 -0.98 -7.86 -18.54
C THR A 9 -0.18 -8.58 -19.62
N ASP A 10 0.62 -9.58 -19.26
CA ASP A 10 1.26 -10.46 -20.25
C ASP A 10 0.23 -11.38 -20.94
N GLN A 11 0.74 -12.18 -21.87
CA GLN A 11 0.01 -13.22 -22.58
C GLN A 11 -0.55 -14.32 -21.65
N GLN A 12 -0.05 -14.43 -20.42
CA GLN A 12 -0.52 -15.33 -19.38
C GLN A 12 -1.55 -14.67 -18.44
N GLY A 13 -1.85 -13.38 -18.63
CA GLY A 13 -2.77 -12.60 -17.81
C GLY A 13 -2.12 -11.99 -16.56
N SER A 14 -0.80 -12.02 -16.42
CA SER A 14 -0.06 -11.50 -15.27
C SER A 14 0.13 -9.98 -15.33
N PHE A 15 -0.13 -9.25 -14.25
CA PHE A 15 -0.07 -7.79 -14.21
C PHE A 15 1.35 -7.22 -14.31
N TRP A 16 1.57 -6.30 -15.27
CA TRP A 16 2.83 -5.62 -15.53
C TRP A 16 2.99 -4.40 -14.64
N LEU A 17 3.41 -4.64 -13.40
CA LEU A 17 3.50 -3.61 -12.39
C LEU A 17 4.51 -2.50 -12.70
N SER A 18 5.64 -2.81 -13.35
CA SER A 18 6.58 -1.79 -13.82
C SER A 18 5.93 -0.85 -14.82
N LYS A 19 5.23 -1.40 -15.83
CA LYS A 19 4.51 -0.61 -16.83
C LYS A 19 3.41 0.23 -16.19
N TRP A 20 2.69 -0.31 -15.21
CA TRP A 20 1.67 0.41 -14.46
C TRP A 20 2.24 1.58 -13.63
N ARG A 21 3.37 1.37 -12.95
CA ARG A 21 4.06 2.43 -12.18
C ARG A 21 4.58 3.54 -13.07
N THR A 22 5.19 3.18 -14.20
CA THR A 22 5.63 4.16 -15.21
C THR A 22 4.44 4.96 -15.71
N TYR A 23 3.34 4.28 -16.07
CA TYR A 23 2.10 4.91 -16.49
C TYR A 23 1.57 5.92 -15.48
N ILE A 24 1.39 5.52 -14.21
CA ILE A 24 0.93 6.43 -13.15
C ILE A 24 1.84 7.65 -13.04
N THR A 25 3.15 7.43 -12.97
CA THR A 25 4.11 8.51 -12.76
C THR A 25 4.09 9.50 -13.93
N SER A 26 4.09 9.01 -15.17
CA SER A 26 4.03 9.86 -16.37
C SER A 26 2.70 10.60 -16.49
N THR A 27 1.58 9.90 -16.30
CA THR A 27 0.24 10.47 -16.46
C THR A 27 -0.04 11.52 -15.39
N ILE A 28 0.29 11.27 -14.13
CA ILE A 28 0.09 12.23 -13.05
C ILE A 28 0.96 13.48 -13.25
N SER A 29 2.21 13.32 -13.67
CA SER A 29 3.11 14.46 -13.96
C SER A 29 2.62 15.30 -15.15
N HIS A 30 1.94 14.68 -16.12
CA HIS A 30 1.32 15.37 -17.25
C HIS A 30 0.05 16.15 -16.83
N ILE A 31 -0.78 15.56 -15.97
CA ILE A 31 -2.02 16.16 -15.47
C ILE A 31 -1.73 17.38 -14.58
N SER A 32 -0.73 17.26 -13.71
CA SER A 32 -0.24 18.37 -12.89
C SER A 32 1.28 18.25 -12.71
N PRO A 33 2.07 19.21 -13.20
CA PRO A 33 3.53 19.21 -13.02
C PRO A 33 3.99 19.26 -11.56
N GLN A 34 3.10 19.65 -10.63
CA GLN A 34 3.38 19.66 -9.19
C GLN A 34 2.94 18.35 -8.50
N ALA A 35 2.19 17.51 -9.20
CA ALA A 35 1.73 16.25 -8.66
C ALA A 35 2.81 15.18 -8.74
N SER A 36 2.75 14.25 -7.79
CA SER A 36 3.49 12.99 -7.87
C SER A 36 2.53 11.84 -7.58
N GLY A 37 2.63 10.77 -8.37
CA GLY A 37 1.79 9.59 -8.27
C GLY A 37 2.61 8.34 -8.04
N ILE A 38 2.14 7.45 -7.16
CA ILE A 38 2.72 6.11 -6.96
C ILE A 38 1.64 5.04 -6.91
N CYS A 39 2.05 3.81 -7.22
CA CYS A 39 1.35 2.59 -6.82
C CYS A 39 2.08 1.99 -5.61
N PRO A 40 1.50 1.98 -4.39
CA PRO A 40 2.17 1.55 -3.16
C PRO A 40 2.77 0.14 -3.25
N PHE A 41 3.79 -0.15 -2.44
CA PHE A 41 4.43 -1.48 -2.26
C PHE A 41 3.51 -2.61 -1.80
N GLY A 42 2.19 -2.42 -1.77
CA GLY A 42 1.24 -3.34 -1.19
C GLY A 42 1.07 -4.69 -1.86
N PHE A 43 1.91 -5.03 -2.85
CA PHE A 43 1.75 -6.18 -3.72
C PHE A 43 3.06 -6.95 -3.91
N GLU A 44 4.21 -6.28 -4.07
CA GLU A 44 5.47 -6.92 -4.50
C GLU A 44 6.22 -7.71 -3.43
N LEU A 45 5.73 -7.72 -2.19
CA LEU A 45 6.49 -8.21 -1.03
C LEU A 45 6.65 -9.73 -0.94
N LEU A 46 5.90 -10.48 -1.74
CA LEU A 46 6.01 -11.95 -1.77
C LEU A 46 6.97 -12.44 -2.87
N SER A 47 7.58 -11.53 -3.65
CA SER A 47 8.38 -11.88 -4.85
C SER A 47 7.65 -12.76 -5.87
N ASP A 48 6.33 -12.96 -5.71
CA ASP A 48 5.49 -13.78 -6.56
C ASP A 48 4.51 -12.89 -7.34
N ALA A 49 4.94 -12.48 -8.53
CA ALA A 49 4.13 -11.69 -9.46
C ALA A 49 2.87 -12.44 -9.95
N SER A 50 2.88 -13.79 -9.92
CA SER A 50 1.77 -14.62 -10.37
C SER A 50 0.61 -14.63 -9.37
N PHE A 51 0.94 -14.57 -8.07
CA PHE A 51 -0.02 -14.44 -6.97
C PHE A 51 -0.82 -13.13 -7.06
N LEU A 52 -0.17 -12.02 -7.37
CA LEU A 52 -0.80 -10.70 -7.41
C LEU A 52 -1.77 -10.56 -8.58
N ALA A 53 -1.38 -11.07 -9.74
CA ALA A 53 -2.21 -11.01 -10.93
C ALA A 53 -3.45 -11.93 -10.87
N ARG A 54 -3.31 -13.07 -10.19
CA ARG A 54 -4.40 -14.04 -10.03
C ARG A 54 -5.36 -13.68 -8.91
N ASP A 55 -4.85 -13.14 -7.81
CA ASP A 55 -5.61 -13.11 -6.54
C ASP A 55 -5.94 -11.69 -6.03
N LEU A 56 -5.32 -10.63 -6.54
CA LEU A 56 -5.58 -9.25 -6.09
C LEU A 56 -6.35 -8.44 -7.13
N ARG A 57 -7.64 -8.32 -6.84
CA ARG A 57 -8.64 -7.55 -7.57
C ARG A 57 -8.60 -6.06 -7.23
N ARG A 58 -7.49 -5.54 -6.68
CA ARG A 58 -7.40 -4.17 -6.16
C ARG A 58 -6.09 -3.52 -6.60
N TYR A 59 -6.19 -2.33 -7.15
CA TYR A 59 -5.06 -1.49 -7.55
C TYR A 59 -5.12 -0.20 -6.75
N TYR A 60 -4.01 0.25 -6.19
CA TYR A 60 -3.96 1.49 -5.42
C TYR A 60 -3.16 2.53 -6.19
N VAL A 61 -3.68 3.76 -6.24
CA VAL A 61 -2.98 4.92 -6.79
C VAL A 61 -3.06 6.03 -5.76
N TYR A 62 -1.90 6.45 -5.28
CA TYR A 62 -1.78 7.56 -4.36
C TYR A 62 -1.13 8.73 -5.08
N VAL A 63 -1.72 9.89 -4.93
CA VAL A 63 -1.28 11.14 -5.54
C VAL A 63 -1.06 12.18 -4.45
N SER A 64 0.05 12.90 -4.52
CA SER A 64 0.25 14.15 -3.76
C SER A 64 0.09 15.30 -4.74
N GLU A 65 -0.90 16.16 -4.51
CA GLU A 65 -1.21 17.32 -5.35
C GLU A 65 -1.79 18.45 -4.50
N PRO A 66 -1.08 19.59 -4.34
CA PRO A 66 -1.46 20.62 -3.38
C PRO A 66 -2.61 21.53 -3.86
N GLN A 67 -2.78 21.73 -5.17
CA GLN A 67 -3.65 22.77 -5.73
C GLN A 67 -4.92 22.18 -6.35
N MET A 68 -4.81 21.14 -7.17
CA MET A 68 -5.93 20.61 -7.95
C MET A 68 -6.86 19.70 -7.14
N LYS A 69 -8.19 19.84 -7.28
CA LYS A 69 -9.18 19.00 -6.57
C LYS A 69 -8.96 17.52 -6.90
N GLY A 70 -9.21 16.64 -5.93
CA GLY A 70 -8.95 15.21 -6.10
C GLY A 70 -9.79 14.58 -7.21
N GLU A 71 -11.05 15.03 -7.32
CA GLU A 71 -11.98 14.61 -8.37
C GLU A 71 -11.47 15.02 -9.76
N GLU A 72 -10.92 16.23 -9.91
CA GLU A 72 -10.41 16.72 -11.19
C GLU A 72 -9.19 15.92 -11.67
N ILE A 73 -8.27 15.60 -10.75
CA ILE A 73 -7.11 14.74 -11.07
C ILE A 73 -7.59 13.36 -11.49
N PHE A 74 -8.55 12.81 -10.75
CA PHE A 74 -9.10 11.49 -11.04
C PHE A 74 -9.78 11.47 -12.43
N GLU A 75 -10.65 12.43 -12.74
CA GLU A 75 -11.31 12.54 -14.05
C GLU A 75 -10.28 12.60 -15.18
N LYS A 76 -9.25 13.45 -15.06
CA LYS A 76 -8.19 13.54 -16.05
C LYS A 76 -7.38 12.25 -16.17
N PHE A 77 -7.06 11.60 -15.05
CA PHE A 77 -6.38 10.30 -15.03
C PHE A 77 -7.22 9.23 -15.74
N MET A 78 -8.54 9.23 -15.50
CA MET A 78 -9.46 8.30 -16.13
C MET A 78 -9.58 8.52 -17.64
N LEU A 79 -9.64 9.78 -18.09
CA LEU A 79 -9.63 10.10 -19.52
C LEU A 79 -8.36 9.60 -20.21
N CYS A 80 -7.19 9.78 -19.58
CA CYS A 80 -5.94 9.20 -20.07
C CYS A 80 -6.03 7.67 -20.10
N LEU A 81 -6.51 7.04 -19.02
CA LEU A 81 -6.57 5.58 -18.92
C LEU A 81 -7.53 4.96 -19.95
N GLN A 82 -8.65 5.60 -20.22
CA GLN A 82 -9.61 5.20 -21.25
C GLN A 82 -9.02 5.31 -22.66
N GLY A 83 -8.19 6.33 -22.92
CA GLY A 83 -7.49 6.47 -24.19
C GLY A 83 -6.36 5.46 -24.38
N ASP A 84 -5.54 5.25 -23.35
CA ASP A 84 -4.32 4.46 -23.43
C ASP A 84 -4.55 2.95 -23.22
N ALA A 85 -5.55 2.59 -22.42
CA ALA A 85 -5.86 1.21 -22.04
C ALA A 85 -7.37 0.97 -21.83
N PRO A 86 -8.21 1.16 -22.88
CA PRO A 86 -9.66 1.07 -22.79
C PRO A 86 -10.15 -0.28 -22.23
N ASN A 87 -9.57 -1.39 -22.68
CA ASN A 87 -9.96 -2.73 -22.23
C ASN A 87 -9.67 -2.96 -20.75
N PHE A 88 -8.55 -2.44 -20.25
CA PHE A 88 -8.24 -2.49 -18.83
C PHE A 88 -9.24 -1.65 -18.03
N CYS A 89 -9.52 -0.43 -18.49
CA CYS A 89 -10.48 0.49 -17.88
C CYS A 89 -11.89 -0.12 -17.77
N GLU A 90 -12.38 -0.79 -18.81
CA GLU A 90 -13.69 -1.47 -18.81
C GLU A 90 -13.74 -2.65 -17.83
N SER A 91 -12.58 -3.24 -17.51
CA SER A 91 -12.46 -4.41 -16.64
C SER A 91 -12.36 -4.10 -15.14
N ILE A 92 -12.25 -2.82 -14.76
CA ILE A 92 -12.03 -2.39 -13.38
C ILE A 92 -13.18 -1.48 -12.90
N GLY A 93 -13.65 -1.71 -11.66
CA GLY A 93 -14.49 -0.76 -10.94
C GLY A 93 -13.64 0.29 -10.22
N PHE A 94 -14.26 1.39 -9.80
CA PHE A 94 -13.53 2.54 -9.26
C PHE A 94 -14.00 2.91 -7.86
N LEU A 95 -13.04 3.28 -7.01
CA LEU A 95 -13.27 3.87 -5.70
C LEU A 95 -12.39 5.11 -5.54
N VAL A 96 -13.04 6.27 -5.47
CA VAL A 96 -12.39 7.57 -5.23
C VAL A 96 -12.76 8.04 -3.82
N HIS A 97 -11.76 8.40 -3.02
CA HIS A 97 -11.96 9.04 -1.71
C HIS A 97 -11.57 10.53 -1.87
N PRO A 98 -12.50 11.49 -1.69
CA PRO A 98 -13.05 11.83 -0.36
C PRO A 98 -14.59 11.97 -0.26
N THR A 99 -15.37 11.70 -1.32
CA THR A 99 -16.86 11.87 -1.30
C THR A 99 -17.66 10.62 -1.71
N GLY A 100 -16.99 9.48 -1.91
CA GLY A 100 -17.62 8.16 -1.89
C GLY A 100 -18.81 7.98 -2.84
N ARG A 101 -18.56 7.91 -4.15
CA ARG A 101 -19.47 7.22 -5.06
C ARG A 101 -18.75 6.04 -5.71
N LEU A 102 -19.25 4.84 -5.40
CA LEU A 102 -19.05 3.66 -6.24
C LEU A 102 -20.01 3.81 -7.42
N ASP A 103 -19.50 3.88 -8.64
CA ASP A 103 -20.35 3.60 -9.80
C ASP A 103 -20.59 2.09 -9.82
N ARG A 104 -21.81 1.69 -9.47
CA ARG A 104 -22.15 0.35 -8.98
C ARG A 104 -22.46 -0.69 -10.06
N ASP A 105 -22.04 -0.46 -11.30
CA ASP A 105 -22.42 -1.35 -12.41
C ASP A 105 -21.31 -2.24 -12.96
N VAL A 106 -20.44 -2.75 -12.08
CA VAL A 106 -19.44 -3.75 -12.50
C VAL A 106 -19.56 -5.02 -11.66
N ALA A 107 -20.55 -5.83 -12.03
CA ALA A 107 -20.55 -7.25 -11.75
C ALA A 107 -19.38 -7.91 -12.51
N LYS A 108 -18.13 -7.78 -11.99
CA LYS A 108 -16.94 -8.66 -12.18
C LYS A 108 -15.63 -7.97 -11.73
N ASN A 109 -15.46 -7.83 -10.41
CA ASN A 109 -14.25 -8.31 -9.73
C ASN A 109 -12.86 -7.64 -9.95
N ARG A 110 -12.70 -6.37 -10.33
CA ARG A 110 -11.44 -5.62 -10.11
C ARG A 110 -11.76 -4.20 -9.64
N LEU A 111 -10.92 -3.56 -8.82
CA LEU A 111 -11.18 -2.27 -8.17
C LEU A 111 -9.92 -1.39 -8.18
N LEU A 112 -10.04 -0.15 -8.62
CA LEU A 112 -9.01 0.88 -8.51
C LEU A 112 -9.34 1.82 -7.35
N HIS A 113 -8.47 1.86 -6.34
CA HIS A 113 -8.53 2.80 -5.23
C HIS A 113 -7.64 4.01 -5.53
N PHE A 114 -8.26 5.18 -5.67
CA PHE A 114 -7.57 6.42 -5.98
C PHE A 114 -7.66 7.37 -4.79
N GLN A 115 -6.50 7.78 -4.25
CA GLN A 115 -6.40 8.73 -3.14
C GLN A 115 -5.53 9.91 -3.55
N VAL A 116 -6.03 11.12 -3.29
CA VAL A 116 -5.28 12.36 -3.46
C VAL A 116 -5.03 12.98 -2.09
N LEU A 117 -3.78 13.33 -1.81
CA LEU A 117 -3.35 14.07 -0.63
C LEU A 117 -3.05 15.52 -1.01
N LYS A 118 -3.56 16.47 -0.23
CA LYS A 118 -3.38 17.91 -0.50
C LYS A 118 -2.06 18.42 0.04
N ARG A 119 -0.96 17.92 -0.52
CA ARG A 119 0.40 18.14 -0.01
C ARG A 119 1.35 18.60 -1.11
N LYS A 120 2.36 19.39 -0.72
CA LYS A 120 3.44 19.85 -1.61
C LYS A 120 4.60 18.87 -1.70
N GLN A 121 4.67 17.91 -0.77
CA GLN A 121 5.76 16.93 -0.70
C GLN A 121 5.56 15.82 -1.73
N SER A 122 6.65 15.14 -2.12
CA SER A 122 6.57 13.96 -2.97
C SER A 122 5.74 12.87 -2.29
N ILE A 123 4.82 12.23 -3.02
CA ILE A 123 4.00 11.15 -2.49
C ILE A 123 4.85 9.95 -2.05
N LEU A 124 5.98 9.70 -2.74
CA LEU A 124 6.92 8.65 -2.36
C LEU A 124 7.58 8.96 -1.02
N GLU A 125 7.92 10.23 -0.77
CA GLU A 125 8.44 10.65 0.53
C GLU A 125 7.39 10.44 1.62
N ILE A 126 6.18 10.95 1.43
CA ILE A 126 5.05 10.78 2.38
C ILE A 126 4.82 9.30 2.69
N TYR A 127 4.74 8.47 1.65
CA TYR A 127 4.53 7.03 1.79
C TYR A 127 5.68 6.35 2.53
N SER A 128 6.92 6.66 2.17
CA SER A 128 8.10 6.10 2.86
C SER A 128 8.07 6.45 4.35
N ARG A 129 7.70 7.70 4.67
CA ARG A 129 7.57 8.14 6.05
C ARG A 129 6.53 7.35 6.82
N TYR A 130 5.36 7.17 6.22
CA TYR A 130 4.25 6.40 6.77
C TYR A 130 4.65 4.96 7.09
N VAL A 131 5.32 4.26 6.16
CA VAL A 131 5.73 2.86 6.36
C VAL A 131 6.77 2.73 7.47
N VAL A 132 7.77 3.60 7.50
CA VAL A 132 8.84 3.53 8.51
C VAL A 132 8.32 3.90 9.90
N ALA A 133 7.39 4.85 10.01
CA ALA A 133 6.79 5.25 11.28
C ALA A 133 5.71 4.29 11.81
N CYS A 134 5.21 3.38 10.96
CA CYS A 134 4.14 2.43 11.29
C CYS A 134 4.33 1.72 12.65
N PRO A 135 5.50 1.13 13.00
CA PRO A 135 5.63 0.36 14.22
C PRO A 135 5.26 1.17 15.48
N ASP A 136 5.61 2.45 15.51
CA ASP A 136 5.27 3.32 16.64
C ASP A 136 3.76 3.57 16.72
N VAL A 137 3.12 3.88 15.60
CA VAL A 137 1.68 4.23 15.59
C VAL A 137 0.74 3.03 15.67
N VAL A 138 1.19 1.86 15.25
CA VAL A 138 0.49 0.60 15.53
C VAL A 138 0.50 0.31 17.03
N LEU A 139 1.66 0.42 17.67
CA LEU A 139 1.81 0.13 19.11
C LEU A 139 1.13 1.16 20.01
N ASN A 140 1.09 2.42 19.59
CA ASN A 140 0.43 3.49 20.33
C ASN A 140 -1.09 3.57 20.05
N GLY A 141 -1.61 2.72 19.14
CA GLY A 141 -3.03 2.72 18.77
C GLY A 141 -3.50 4.00 18.07
N THR A 142 -2.57 4.82 17.57
CA THR A 142 -2.87 6.10 16.95
C THR A 142 -3.27 5.94 15.49
N LEU A 143 -2.90 4.84 14.85
CA LEU A 143 -3.35 4.47 13.50
C LEU A 143 -4.87 4.19 13.50
N THR A 144 -5.60 4.79 12.56
CA THR A 144 -7.06 4.65 12.43
C THR A 144 -7.50 3.19 12.33
N GLU A 145 -6.76 2.40 11.54
CA GLU A 145 -7.02 0.99 11.32
C GLU A 145 -6.81 0.16 12.59
N MET A 146 -5.89 0.55 13.47
CA MET A 146 -5.73 -0.13 14.76
C MET A 146 -6.93 0.12 15.67
N ARG A 147 -7.47 1.34 15.69
CA ARG A 147 -8.69 1.66 16.48
C ARG A 147 -9.92 0.95 15.95
N ALA A 148 -9.96 0.73 14.64
CA ALA A 148 -11.04 0.03 13.97
C ALA A 148 -10.81 -1.48 13.86
N PHE A 149 -9.69 -2.03 14.38
CA PHE A 149 -9.30 -3.43 14.17
C PHE A 149 -10.39 -4.40 14.63
N ASP A 150 -11.01 -4.14 15.77
CA ASP A 150 -12.02 -5.03 16.36
C ASP A 150 -13.36 -5.02 15.62
N ILE A 151 -13.59 -4.07 14.73
CA ILE A 151 -14.89 -3.91 14.06
C ILE A 151 -14.78 -3.94 12.53
N SER A 152 -13.62 -3.64 11.95
CA SER A 152 -13.45 -3.48 10.50
C SER A 152 -12.48 -4.51 9.94
N GLU A 153 -13.00 -5.42 9.12
CA GLU A 153 -12.19 -6.38 8.38
C GLU A 153 -11.17 -5.69 7.45
N SER A 154 -11.56 -4.56 6.83
CA SER A 154 -10.64 -3.79 6.00
C SER A 154 -9.48 -3.23 6.81
N ALA A 155 -9.75 -2.77 8.04
CA ALA A 155 -8.74 -2.28 8.95
C ALA A 155 -7.76 -3.40 9.35
N ARG A 156 -8.27 -4.59 9.68
CA ARG A 156 -7.43 -5.77 9.98
C ARG A 156 -6.52 -6.14 8.82
N ARG A 157 -7.07 -6.18 7.60
CA ARG A 157 -6.32 -6.42 6.37
C ARG A 157 -5.19 -5.41 6.20
N TYR A 158 -5.46 -4.11 6.40
CA TYR A 158 -4.44 -3.08 6.29
C TYR A 158 -3.33 -3.22 7.33
N VAL A 159 -3.67 -3.55 8.58
CA VAL A 159 -2.68 -3.78 9.65
C VAL A 159 -1.77 -4.96 9.30
N PHE A 160 -2.33 -6.06 8.80
CA PHE A 160 -1.53 -7.22 8.37
C PHE A 160 -0.65 -6.91 7.16
N GLN A 161 -1.19 -6.20 6.17
CA GLN A 161 -0.44 -5.78 4.99
C GLN A 161 0.73 -4.86 5.37
N LEU A 162 0.48 -3.91 6.26
CA LEU A 162 1.49 -2.99 6.74
C LEU A 162 2.58 -3.70 7.57
N THR A 163 2.22 -4.78 8.26
CA THR A 163 3.19 -5.66 8.96
C THR A 163 4.17 -6.30 7.98
N LEU A 164 3.67 -6.86 6.87
CA LEU A 164 4.53 -7.42 5.81
C LEU A 164 5.41 -6.35 5.15
N MET A 165 4.89 -5.14 4.97
CA MET A 165 5.67 -4.01 4.44
C MET A 165 6.82 -3.63 5.38
N VAL A 166 6.55 -3.55 6.68
CA VAL A 166 7.59 -3.28 7.68
C VAL A 166 8.63 -4.40 7.71
N ALA A 167 8.22 -5.66 7.61
CA ALA A 167 9.15 -6.80 7.54
C ALA A 167 10.15 -6.70 6.38
N ALA A 168 9.71 -6.23 5.22
CA ALA A 168 10.58 -6.04 4.07
C ALA A 168 11.52 -4.82 4.20
N VAL A 169 11.12 -3.79 4.92
CA VAL A 169 11.90 -2.56 5.13
C VAL A 169 12.93 -2.70 6.27
N PHE A 170 12.70 -3.63 7.20
CA PHE A 170 13.55 -3.88 8.36
C PHE A 170 14.07 -5.33 8.41
N PRO A 171 14.75 -5.83 7.36
CA PRO A 171 15.19 -7.23 7.31
C PRO A 171 16.17 -7.59 8.45
N GLU A 172 16.87 -6.63 9.03
CA GLU A 172 17.87 -6.85 10.08
C GLU A 172 17.26 -7.22 11.44
N VAL A 173 16.03 -6.76 11.66
CA VAL A 173 15.27 -7.02 12.90
C VAL A 173 14.30 -8.19 12.71
N THR A 174 14.27 -8.74 11.50
CA THR A 174 13.20 -9.62 11.05
C THR A 174 13.72 -10.99 10.62
N GLN A 175 13.18 -12.01 11.28
CA GLN A 175 12.71 -13.19 10.57
C GLN A 175 11.31 -13.49 11.11
N LEU A 176 10.29 -12.83 10.54
CA LEU A 176 8.99 -13.48 10.48
C LEU A 176 9.27 -14.83 9.83
N THR A 177 8.87 -15.90 10.50
CA THR A 177 9.00 -17.23 9.93
C THR A 177 8.21 -17.31 8.63
N GLU A 178 8.58 -18.24 7.77
CA GLU A 178 7.82 -18.51 6.54
C GLU A 178 6.33 -18.76 6.87
N ALA A 179 6.06 -19.52 7.94
CA ALA A 179 4.71 -19.79 8.41
C ALA A 179 3.94 -18.51 8.85
N GLU A 180 4.58 -17.60 9.58
CA GLU A 180 3.96 -16.32 9.98
C GLU A 180 3.68 -15.43 8.77
N THR A 181 4.63 -15.38 7.83
CA THR A 181 4.50 -14.63 6.57
C THR A 181 3.34 -15.16 5.73
N SER A 182 3.28 -16.48 5.55
CA SER A 182 2.18 -17.15 4.84
C SER A 182 0.84 -16.96 5.56
N GLY A 183 0.80 -17.04 6.89
CA GLY A 183 -0.41 -16.84 7.69
C GLY A 183 -1.00 -15.43 7.54
N LEU A 184 -0.14 -14.40 7.57
CA LEU A 184 -0.52 -13.02 7.28
C LEU A 184 -1.05 -12.88 5.85
N ALA A 185 -0.32 -13.41 4.86
CA ALA A 185 -0.70 -13.33 3.46
C ALA A 185 -2.05 -14.00 3.17
N LEU A 186 -2.28 -15.20 3.69
CA LEU A 186 -3.55 -15.92 3.55
C LEU A 186 -4.72 -15.17 4.20
N SER A 187 -4.50 -14.58 5.37
CA SER A 187 -5.51 -13.76 6.05
C SER A 187 -5.89 -12.53 5.23
N ILE A 188 -4.89 -11.84 4.66
CA ILE A 188 -5.10 -10.69 3.75
C ILE A 188 -5.91 -11.11 2.52
N LEU A 189 -5.60 -12.26 1.94
CA LEU A 189 -6.33 -12.78 0.77
C LEU A 189 -7.79 -13.05 1.08
N GLU A 190 -8.06 -13.74 2.18
CA GLU A 190 -9.41 -14.09 2.57
C GLU A 190 -10.27 -12.83 2.78
N MET A 191 -9.73 -11.85 3.51
CA MET A 191 -10.38 -10.56 3.74
C MET A 191 -10.56 -9.74 2.43
N SER A 192 -9.67 -9.93 1.46
CA SER A 192 -9.78 -9.25 0.16
C SER A 192 -10.94 -9.81 -0.69
N ARG A 193 -11.30 -11.10 -0.51
CA ARG A 193 -12.39 -11.78 -1.22
C ARG A 193 -13.76 -11.37 -0.71
N THR A 194 -13.90 -11.17 0.61
CA THR A 194 -15.18 -10.84 1.29
C THR A 194 -15.57 -9.37 1.17
N HIS A 195 -14.61 -8.45 1.09
CA HIS A 195 -14.85 -7.02 1.01
C HIS A 195 -15.48 -6.56 -0.32
N ILE A 196 -15.59 -7.42 -1.35
CA ILE A 196 -16.29 -7.09 -2.62
C ILE A 196 -17.83 -7.06 -2.43
N SER A 197 -18.34 -7.69 -1.36
CA SER A 197 -19.78 -7.93 -1.23
C SER A 197 -20.55 -6.86 -0.45
N GLN A 198 -19.95 -6.13 0.49
CA GLN A 198 -20.71 -5.30 1.42
C GLN A 198 -19.91 -4.08 1.90
N ALA A 199 -20.52 -2.90 1.81
CA ALA A 199 -20.05 -1.71 2.51
C ALA A 199 -19.99 -2.02 4.02
N THR A 200 -18.85 -1.74 4.65
CA THR A 200 -18.70 -1.63 6.11
C THR A 200 -19.44 -2.68 6.94
N VAL A 201 -19.17 -3.97 6.71
CA VAL A 201 -19.62 -5.01 7.65
C VAL A 201 -18.81 -4.86 8.92
N THR A 202 -19.44 -4.31 9.96
CA THR A 202 -18.86 -4.31 11.30
C THR A 202 -18.87 -5.73 11.82
N ARG A 203 -17.72 -6.40 11.79
CA ARG A 203 -17.59 -7.78 12.28
C ARG A 203 -16.38 -7.91 13.21
N PRO A 204 -16.55 -8.62 14.35
CA PRO A 204 -15.43 -8.92 15.24
C PRO A 204 -14.34 -9.73 14.53
N PRO A 205 -13.08 -9.66 15.02
CA PRO A 205 -12.02 -10.51 14.52
C PRO A 205 -12.35 -11.98 14.76
N ARG A 206 -12.00 -12.84 13.80
CA ARG A 206 -11.96 -14.28 14.05
C ARG A 206 -10.87 -14.60 15.07
N ARG A 207 -10.98 -15.75 15.76
CA ARG A 207 -9.97 -16.17 16.74
C ARG A 207 -8.56 -16.18 16.16
N GLU A 208 -8.42 -16.63 14.92
CA GLU A 208 -7.14 -16.64 14.19
C GLU A 208 -6.63 -15.22 13.91
N GLU A 209 -7.50 -14.29 13.50
CA GLU A 209 -7.13 -12.88 13.25
C GLU A 209 -6.63 -12.21 14.55
N ALA A 210 -7.32 -12.46 15.67
CA ALA A 210 -6.90 -11.97 16.99
C ALA A 210 -5.59 -12.61 17.45
N ALA A 211 -5.40 -13.91 17.20
CA ALA A 211 -4.17 -14.63 17.53
C ALA A 211 -2.97 -14.13 16.70
N ILE A 212 -3.15 -13.84 15.41
CA ILE A 212 -2.13 -13.24 14.55
C ILE A 212 -1.74 -11.85 15.06
N LEU A 213 -2.73 -11.03 15.45
CA LEU A 213 -2.44 -9.70 16.01
C LEU A 213 -1.57 -9.82 17.29
N ALA A 214 -2.01 -10.65 18.24
CA ALA A 214 -1.36 -10.76 19.54
C ALA A 214 -0.02 -11.51 19.51
N GLY A 215 0.07 -12.56 18.70
CA GLY A 215 1.22 -13.48 18.64
C GLY A 215 2.28 -13.08 17.61
N VAL A 216 1.91 -12.36 16.55
CA VAL A 216 2.82 -12.04 15.43
C VAL A 216 2.98 -10.54 15.27
N VAL A 217 1.91 -9.80 14.98
CA VAL A 217 1.96 -8.38 14.60
C VAL A 217 2.52 -7.52 15.73
N LEU A 218 1.91 -7.53 16.91
CA LEU A 218 2.33 -6.66 18.01
C LEU A 218 3.74 -7.00 18.53
N PRO A 219 4.12 -8.28 18.71
CA PRO A 219 5.49 -8.63 19.07
C PRO A 219 6.50 -8.19 18.02
N PHE A 220 6.19 -8.36 16.72
CA PHE A 220 7.06 -7.93 15.64
C PHE A 220 7.26 -6.41 15.62
N MET A 221 6.17 -5.63 15.66
CA MET A 221 6.24 -4.17 15.70
C MET A 221 7.03 -3.68 16.91
N ARG A 222 6.92 -4.35 18.07
CA ARG A 222 7.70 -4.03 19.27
C ARG A 222 9.20 -4.22 19.06
N ARG A 223 9.62 -5.32 18.41
CA ARG A 223 11.03 -5.56 18.07
C ARG A 223 11.56 -4.48 17.13
N VAL A 224 10.81 -4.13 16.09
CA VAL A 224 11.21 -3.07 15.15
C VAL A 224 11.32 -1.73 15.86
N ARG A 225 10.36 -1.37 16.72
CA ARG A 225 10.44 -0.13 17.51
C ARG A 225 11.66 -0.13 18.44
N GLN A 226 11.96 -1.24 19.11
CA GLN A 226 13.17 -1.37 19.92
C GLN A 226 14.43 -1.16 19.08
N TYR A 227 14.54 -1.83 17.93
CA TYR A 227 15.66 -1.62 17.02
C TYR A 227 15.81 -0.15 16.62
N VAL A 228 14.72 0.51 16.20
CA VAL A 228 14.73 1.92 15.84
C VAL A 228 15.23 2.80 16.99
N GLN A 229 14.82 2.52 18.22
CA GLN A 229 15.15 3.31 19.42
C GLN A 229 16.54 3.01 19.98
N GLU A 230 16.99 1.77 19.91
CA GLU A 230 18.23 1.27 20.51
C GLU A 230 19.42 1.33 19.54
N THR A 231 19.16 1.47 18.24
CA THR A 231 20.22 1.62 17.24
C THR A 231 21.04 2.88 17.55
N ARG A 232 22.32 2.67 17.92
CA ARG A 232 23.33 3.71 18.19
C ARG A 232 23.78 4.48 16.95
N ALA A 233 22.91 4.68 15.97
CA ALA A 233 23.20 5.54 14.84
C ALA A 233 23.30 6.98 15.34
N SER A 234 24.26 7.72 14.80
CA SER A 234 24.70 9.08 15.19
C SER A 234 23.63 10.18 15.13
N GLY A 235 22.38 9.85 14.77
CA GLY A 235 21.28 10.80 14.62
C GLY A 235 20.45 11.08 15.88
N GLY A 236 20.53 10.23 16.91
CA GLY A 236 19.67 10.33 18.10
C GLY A 236 18.17 10.14 17.80
N VAL A 237 17.37 9.94 18.84
CA VAL A 237 15.91 9.86 18.72
C VAL A 237 15.33 11.28 18.74
N VAL A 238 14.64 11.66 17.67
CA VAL A 238 14.07 13.01 17.49
C VAL A 238 12.56 12.95 17.23
N PRO A 239 11.81 14.03 17.55
CA PRO A 239 10.42 14.16 17.12
C PRO A 239 10.31 14.08 15.59
N TYR A 240 9.26 13.42 15.12
CA TYR A 240 9.02 13.24 13.70
C TYR A 240 7.53 13.40 13.35
N GLU A 241 7.26 13.99 12.19
CA GLU A 241 5.93 14.12 11.63
C GLU A 241 5.79 13.27 10.37
N PHE A 242 4.63 12.63 10.23
CA PHE A 242 4.25 11.91 9.03
C PHE A 242 2.74 12.06 8.76
N VAL A 243 2.32 11.65 7.57
CA VAL A 243 0.91 11.73 7.15
C VAL A 243 0.37 10.32 7.05
N ASP A 244 -0.77 10.07 7.69
CA ASP A 244 -1.59 8.90 7.41
C ASP A 244 -2.14 9.04 5.98
N ILE A 245 -1.66 8.16 5.10
CA ILE A 245 -1.96 8.20 3.67
C ILE A 245 -3.43 7.86 3.35
N HIS A 246 -4.17 7.28 4.28
CA HIS A 246 -5.57 6.91 4.11
C HIS A 246 -6.54 7.97 4.61
N SER A 247 -6.11 8.81 5.55
CA SER A 247 -6.94 9.86 6.16
C SER A 247 -6.46 11.29 5.89
N ASP A 248 -5.27 11.47 5.31
CA ASP A 248 -4.53 12.75 5.20
C ASP A 248 -4.31 13.45 6.57
N VAL A 249 -4.44 12.70 7.67
CA VAL A 249 -4.21 13.21 9.03
C VAL A 249 -2.71 13.25 9.30
N ARG A 250 -2.25 14.37 9.89
CA ARG A 250 -0.88 14.46 10.40
C ARG A 250 -0.77 13.75 11.74
N LEU A 251 0.24 12.91 11.84
CA LEU A 251 0.59 12.17 13.05
C LEU A 251 2.02 12.53 13.44
N ALA A 252 2.29 12.42 14.75
CA ALA A 252 3.59 12.69 15.33
C ALA A 252 4.07 11.47 16.13
N GLY A 253 5.38 11.29 16.18
CA GLY A 253 6.03 10.25 16.96
C GLY A 253 7.50 10.58 17.19
N THR A 254 8.28 9.57 17.59
CA THR A 254 9.73 9.71 17.77
C THR A 254 10.47 8.61 17.00
N MET A 255 11.58 8.98 16.36
CA MET A 255 12.31 8.09 15.47
C MET A 255 13.81 8.43 15.49
N ASN A 256 14.68 7.44 15.30
CA ASN A 256 16.09 7.73 15.02
C ASN A 256 16.23 8.29 13.59
N ALA A 257 16.73 9.52 13.47
CA ALA A 257 16.78 10.22 12.17
C ALA A 257 17.63 9.50 11.12
N ALA A 258 18.71 8.82 11.54
CA ALA A 258 19.57 8.09 10.63
C ALA A 258 18.90 6.82 10.12
N VAL A 259 18.24 6.05 11.01
CA VAL A 259 17.45 4.87 10.64
C VAL A 259 16.32 5.27 9.70
N MET A 260 15.65 6.39 9.97
CA MET A 260 14.61 6.93 9.11
C MET A 260 15.11 7.17 7.68
N ALA A 261 16.23 7.91 7.55
CA ALA A 261 16.81 8.23 6.26
C ALA A 261 17.23 6.96 5.50
N GLU A 262 17.90 6.03 6.18
CA GLU A 262 18.32 4.74 5.62
C GLU A 262 17.13 3.94 5.08
N LYS A 263 16.06 3.79 5.87
CA LYS A 263 14.89 2.99 5.47
C LYS A 263 14.06 3.68 4.39
N MET A 264 13.97 5.01 4.40
CA MET A 264 13.37 5.75 3.29
C MET A 264 14.16 5.60 1.99
N GLU A 265 15.50 5.56 2.06
CA GLU A 265 16.35 5.28 0.90
C GLU A 265 16.12 3.87 0.37
N LEU A 266 16.02 2.87 1.25
CA LEU A 266 15.68 1.50 0.87
C LEU A 266 14.34 1.44 0.11
N ILE A 267 13.29 2.06 0.65
CA ILE A 267 11.97 2.14 -0.01
C ILE A 267 12.09 2.80 -1.38
N ARG A 268 12.82 3.92 -1.50
CA ARG A 268 13.05 4.58 -2.79
C ARG A 268 13.75 3.67 -3.79
N ASN A 269 14.78 2.96 -3.35
CA ASN A 269 15.51 2.01 -4.19
C ASN A 269 14.61 0.85 -4.64
N LEU A 270 13.77 0.31 -3.76
CA LEU A 270 12.78 -0.70 -4.12
C LEU A 270 11.82 -0.20 -5.22
N TYR A 271 11.49 1.10 -5.27
CA TYR A 271 10.56 1.65 -6.27
C TYR A 271 11.27 1.85 -7.61
N SER A 272 12.53 2.28 -7.54
CA SER A 272 13.37 2.55 -8.71
C SER A 272 13.93 1.28 -9.35
N SER A 273 13.98 0.16 -8.60
CA SER A 273 14.69 -1.06 -9.03
C SER A 273 13.80 -2.15 -9.63
N TYR A 274 12.51 -1.91 -9.88
CA TYR A 274 11.62 -2.97 -10.41
C TYR A 274 11.71 -3.13 -11.95
N PRO A 275 11.80 -4.37 -12.50
CA PRO A 275 11.65 -5.66 -11.82
C PRO A 275 12.82 -5.94 -10.89
N PRO A 276 12.61 -6.61 -9.73
CA PRO A 276 13.70 -6.87 -8.81
C PRO A 276 14.76 -7.58 -9.64
N ARG A 277 16.01 -7.16 -9.52
CA ARG A 277 17.10 -7.95 -10.08
C ARG A 277 17.00 -9.31 -9.43
N VAL A 278 16.43 -10.28 -10.15
CA VAL A 278 16.64 -11.69 -9.85
C VAL A 278 18.12 -11.86 -10.13
N SER A 279 18.93 -11.76 -9.08
CA SER A 279 20.22 -12.41 -9.09
C SER A 279 19.90 -13.88 -9.30
N SER A 280 19.94 -14.33 -10.55
CA SER A 280 20.03 -15.73 -10.91
C SER A 280 21.39 -16.22 -10.41
N GLY A 281 21.47 -16.39 -9.08
CA GLY A 281 22.56 -17.05 -8.40
C GLY A 281 22.28 -18.53 -8.48
N ARG A 282 22.80 -19.12 -9.58
CA ARG A 282 23.18 -20.52 -9.80
C ARG A 282 22.40 -21.62 -9.09
#